data_AF-A0A558HEF1-F1
#
_entry.id   AF-A0A558HEF1-F1
#
_cell.length_a   1.000
_cell.length_b   1.000
_cell.length_c   1.000
_cell.angle_alpha   90.00
_cell.angle_beta   90.00
_cell.angle_gamma   90.00
#
_symmetry.space_group_name_H-M   'P 1'
#
loop_
_entity.id
_entity.type
_entity.pdbx_description
1 polymer ?
#
loop_
_entity_poly.entity_id
_entity_poly.type
_entity_poly.pdbx_seq_one_letter_code
_entity_poly.pdbx_strand_id
1 'polypeptide(L)'
;MMKAKIMTLVVGIVFSSMTVQANNTQSNLPLLTAGVSDTQALVAGQVKRYQLDIEHPTSLKIVSRHFAGSSSQNNMISATLRGPDGSVVATAMDANGHFVLQRSVVAGRYQLEVTGASSNGAADESTNKYSLEVTFN
;
A
#
# COMPACT_ATOMS: atom_id res chain seq x y z
N MET A 1 7.16 33.01 -46.87
CA MET A 1 6.54 33.40 -45.58
C MET A 1 5.24 32.61 -45.48
N MET A 2 4.84 31.88 -44.44
CA MET A 2 5.37 31.49 -43.14
C MET A 2 4.60 30.19 -42.79
N LYS A 3 5.30 29.15 -42.32
CA LYS A 3 4.72 27.85 -41.97
C LYS A 3 4.06 27.95 -40.59
N ALA A 4 2.77 27.68 -40.47
CA ALA A 4 2.11 27.49 -39.17
C ALA A 4 1.91 25.99 -38.93
N LYS A 5 2.76 25.40 -38.08
CA LYS A 5 2.54 24.06 -37.52
C LYS A 5 1.52 24.18 -36.39
N ILE A 6 0.36 23.57 -36.57
CA ILE A 6 -0.64 23.43 -35.51
C ILE A 6 -0.28 22.14 -34.75
N MET A 7 0.11 22.31 -33.49
CA MET A 7 0.47 21.24 -32.57
C MET A 7 -0.78 20.89 -31.76
N THR A 8 -1.46 19.80 -32.16
CA THR A 8 -2.64 19.29 -31.47
C THR A 8 -2.22 18.57 -30.19
N LEU A 9 -2.62 19.11 -29.05
CA LEU A 9 -2.47 18.49 -27.73
C LEU A 9 -3.56 17.43 -27.55
N VAL A 10 -3.22 16.14 -27.62
CA VAL A 10 -4.13 15.04 -27.27
C VAL A 10 -4.00 14.79 -25.77
N VAL A 11 -5.01 15.17 -25.01
CA VAL A 11 -5.17 14.75 -23.60
C VAL A 11 -5.81 13.37 -23.61
N GLY A 12 -5.00 12.32 -23.49
CA GLY A 12 -5.49 10.96 -23.32
C GLY A 12 -5.94 10.73 -21.88
N ILE A 13 -7.24 10.87 -21.61
CA ILE A 13 -7.82 10.39 -20.35
C ILE A 13 -8.10 8.90 -20.55
N VAL A 14 -7.20 8.04 -20.05
CA VAL A 14 -7.46 6.61 -19.96
C VAL A 14 -8.33 6.35 -18.73
N PHE A 15 -9.63 6.19 -18.96
CA PHE A 15 -10.52 5.58 -17.98
C PHE A 15 -10.32 4.06 -18.03
N SER A 16 -9.59 3.50 -17.07
CA SER A 16 -9.48 2.04 -16.93
C SER A 16 -10.80 1.48 -16.42
N SER A 17 -11.49 0.72 -17.27
CA SER A 17 -12.69 -0.04 -16.93
C SER A 17 -12.38 -1.14 -15.90
N MET A 18 -13.07 -1.08 -14.76
CA MET A 18 -13.02 -2.10 -13.71
C MET A 18 -13.71 -3.40 -14.15
N THR A 19 -12.99 -4.52 -14.08
CA THR A 19 -13.57 -5.87 -14.14
C THR A 19 -13.78 -6.40 -12.72
N VAL A 20 -15.04 -6.67 -12.34
CA VAL A 20 -15.37 -7.43 -11.13
C VAL A 20 -15.30 -8.91 -11.48
N GLN A 21 -14.28 -9.61 -11.00
CA GLN A 21 -14.15 -11.06 -11.12
C GLN A 21 -14.12 -11.67 -9.70
N ALA A 22 -15.20 -12.33 -9.32
CA ALA A 22 -15.22 -13.22 -8.18
C ALA A 22 -14.53 -14.53 -8.60
N ASN A 23 -13.26 -14.73 -8.26
CA ASN A 23 -12.56 -16.00 -8.42
C ASN A 23 -11.30 -16.05 -7.52
N ASN A 24 -11.25 -17.03 -6.61
CA ASN A 24 -10.07 -17.49 -5.84
C ASN A 24 -9.06 -16.42 -5.40
N THR A 25 -9.35 -15.75 -4.28
CA THR A 25 -8.61 -14.63 -3.66
C THR A 25 -7.27 -15.02 -3.01
N GLN A 26 -6.40 -15.76 -3.70
CA GLN A 26 -4.98 -15.89 -3.32
C GLN A 26 -4.01 -15.66 -4.49
N SER A 27 -4.48 -15.65 -5.74
CA SER A 27 -3.57 -15.73 -6.89
C SER A 27 -3.17 -14.39 -7.53
N ASN A 28 -3.66 -13.24 -7.04
CA ASN A 28 -3.34 -11.95 -7.66
C ASN A 28 -3.29 -10.77 -6.66
N LEU A 29 -2.61 -10.97 -5.53
CA LEU A 29 -2.27 -9.85 -4.65
C LEU A 29 -1.03 -9.12 -5.19
N PRO A 30 -0.96 -7.79 -5.09
CA PRO A 30 0.25 -7.05 -5.44
C PRO A 30 1.43 -7.56 -4.60
N LEU A 31 2.51 -7.93 -5.30
CA LEU A 31 3.76 -8.36 -4.67
C LEU A 31 4.53 -7.13 -4.18
N LEU A 32 4.86 -7.11 -2.89
CA LEU A 32 5.78 -6.17 -2.28
C LEU A 32 7.20 -6.72 -2.36
N THR A 33 8.05 -6.01 -3.10
CA THR A 33 9.48 -6.28 -3.21
C THR A 33 10.27 -5.27 -2.36
N ALA A 34 11.58 -5.52 -2.19
CA ALA A 34 12.47 -4.59 -1.53
C ALA A 34 12.45 -3.21 -2.23
N GLY A 35 12.48 -2.14 -1.44
CA GLY A 35 12.41 -0.76 -1.92
C GLY A 35 11.10 -0.07 -1.57
N VAL A 36 10.75 0.97 -2.31
CA VAL A 36 9.54 1.76 -2.09
C VAL A 36 8.46 1.32 -3.08
N SER A 37 7.29 0.96 -2.56
CA SER A 37 6.13 0.59 -3.37
C SER A 37 5.52 1.79 -4.09
N ASP A 38 4.61 1.51 -5.03
CA ASP A 38 3.71 2.53 -5.54
C ASP A 38 2.89 3.20 -4.44
N THR A 39 2.45 4.42 -4.72
CA THR A 39 1.55 5.18 -3.84
C THR A 39 0.12 4.65 -3.94
N GLN A 40 -0.51 4.46 -2.79
CA GLN A 40 -1.83 3.85 -2.63
C GLN A 40 -2.74 4.78 -1.84
N ALA A 41 -4.02 4.82 -2.21
CA ALA A 41 -5.03 5.53 -1.42
C ALA A 41 -5.37 4.71 -0.15
N LEU A 42 -5.37 5.38 1.00
CA LEU A 42 -5.82 4.85 2.27
C LEU A 42 -7.31 5.19 2.42
N VAL A 43 -8.16 4.20 2.16
CA VAL A 43 -9.62 4.34 2.27
C VAL A 43 -10.07 3.76 3.61
N ALA A 44 -10.79 4.56 4.40
CA ALA A 44 -11.26 4.14 5.71
C ALA A 44 -12.20 2.92 5.60
N GLY A 45 -11.96 1.90 6.44
CA GLY A 45 -12.75 0.66 6.44
C GLY A 45 -12.42 -0.32 5.31
N GLN A 46 -11.47 0.00 4.42
CA GLN A 46 -10.95 -0.93 3.41
C GLN A 46 -9.64 -1.56 3.88
N VAL A 47 -9.50 -2.87 3.65
CA VAL A 47 -8.26 -3.61 3.88
C VAL A 47 -7.52 -3.75 2.55
N LYS A 48 -6.32 -3.16 2.45
CA LYS A 48 -5.39 -3.40 1.35
C LYS A 48 -4.50 -4.58 1.68
N ARG A 49 -4.33 -5.48 0.73
CA ARG A 49 -3.57 -6.73 0.92
C ARG A 49 -2.42 -6.79 -0.06
N TYR A 50 -1.27 -7.20 0.44
CA TYR A 50 -0.04 -7.37 -0.33
C TYR A 50 0.56 -8.73 -0.03
N GLN A 51 1.27 -9.28 -0.99
CA GLN A 51 2.07 -10.49 -0.80
C GLN A 51 3.54 -10.13 -0.60
N LEU A 52 4.25 -10.84 0.27
CA LEU A 52 5.70 -10.83 0.35
C LEU A 52 6.21 -12.25 0.21
N ASP A 53 7.15 -12.48 -0.70
CA ASP A 53 7.83 -13.75 -0.83
C ASP A 53 9.22 -13.62 -0.17
N ILE A 54 9.45 -14.39 0.89
CA ILE A 54 10.71 -14.43 1.64
C ILE A 54 11.47 -15.68 1.21
N GLU A 55 12.64 -15.50 0.60
CA GLU A 55 13.43 -16.63 0.10
C GLU A 55 14.25 -17.33 1.19
N HIS A 56 14.76 -16.56 2.15
CA HIS A 56 15.63 -17.03 3.23
C HIS A 56 15.30 -16.31 4.53
N PRO A 57 15.62 -16.90 5.71
CA PRO A 57 15.43 -16.22 6.97
C PRO A 57 16.13 -14.85 7.01
N THR A 58 15.40 -13.79 7.36
CA THR A 58 15.87 -12.38 7.32
C THR A 58 15.14 -11.53 8.34
N SER A 59 15.68 -10.34 8.66
CA SER A 59 14.97 -9.29 9.37
C SER A 59 14.18 -8.43 8.38
N LEU A 60 12.86 -8.61 8.36
CA LEU A 60 11.93 -7.81 7.57
C LEU A 60 11.60 -6.51 8.30
N LYS A 61 11.75 -5.38 7.61
CA LYS A 61 11.27 -4.07 8.03
C LYS A 61 10.33 -3.50 6.98
N ILE A 62 9.13 -3.10 7.39
CA ILE A 62 8.15 -2.41 6.54
C ILE A 62 7.77 -1.10 7.22
N VAL A 63 7.89 0.00 6.50
CA VAL A 63 7.59 1.34 6.99
C VAL A 63 6.56 1.98 6.08
N SER A 64 5.46 2.49 6.62
CA SER A 64 4.56 3.34 5.83
C SER A 64 5.12 4.74 5.68
N ARG A 65 5.12 5.28 4.47
CA ARG A 65 5.47 6.68 4.19
C ARG A 65 4.22 7.42 3.78
N HIS A 66 3.97 8.56 4.41
CA HIS A 66 2.88 9.44 4.05
C HIS A 66 3.40 10.60 3.19
N PHE A 67 2.64 11.04 2.19
CA PHE A 67 2.99 12.23 1.42
C PHE A 67 2.48 13.47 2.17
N ALA A 68 3.37 14.41 2.48
CA ALA A 68 3.12 15.55 3.38
C ALA A 68 2.18 16.65 2.83
N GLY A 69 1.35 16.35 1.83
CA GLY A 69 0.41 17.32 1.24
C GLY A 69 -0.93 17.45 2.00
N SER A 70 -1.22 16.54 2.93
CA SER A 70 -2.44 16.55 3.72
C SER A 70 -2.11 16.25 5.18
N SER A 71 -2.69 17.00 6.11
CA SER A 71 -2.52 16.81 7.54
C SER A 71 -2.85 15.36 7.93
N SER A 72 -1.84 14.55 8.27
CA SER A 72 -2.01 13.19 8.81
C SER A 72 -2.47 13.18 10.27
N GLN A 73 -2.57 14.36 10.89
CA GLN A 73 -3.20 14.55 12.19
C GLN A 73 -4.63 14.03 12.09
N ASN A 74 -4.95 12.99 12.87
CA ASN A 74 -6.23 12.27 12.94
C ASN A 74 -6.43 11.08 11.99
N ASN A 75 -5.41 10.67 11.23
CA ASN A 75 -5.46 9.43 10.47
C ASN A 75 -4.62 8.33 11.13
N MET A 76 -5.26 7.23 11.46
CA MET A 76 -4.60 6.02 11.93
C MET A 76 -4.34 5.10 10.74
N ILE A 77 -3.12 4.58 10.66
CA ILE A 77 -2.77 3.48 9.75
C ILE A 77 -2.31 2.30 10.60
N SER A 78 -2.75 1.11 10.22
CA SER A 78 -2.38 -0.15 10.85
C SER A 78 -1.94 -1.15 9.79
N ALA A 79 -0.97 -1.98 10.16
CA ALA A 79 -0.45 -3.06 9.37
C ALA A 79 -0.44 -4.35 10.18
N THR A 80 -0.93 -5.43 9.57
CA THR A 80 -0.89 -6.78 10.14
C THR A 80 -0.16 -7.69 9.17
N LEU A 81 0.94 -8.28 9.61
CA LEU A 81 1.70 -9.28 8.88
C LEU A 81 1.20 -10.67 9.26
N ARG A 82 0.74 -11.43 8.26
CA ARG A 82 0.33 -12.82 8.39
C ARG A 82 1.37 -13.75 7.79
N GLY A 83 1.62 -14.84 8.50
CA GLY A 83 2.51 -15.91 8.07
C GLY A 83 1.91 -16.78 6.97
N PRO A 84 2.71 -17.73 6.42
CA PRO A 84 2.26 -18.66 5.39
C PRO A 84 1.11 -19.58 5.81
N ASP A 85 0.95 -19.80 7.11
CA ASP A 85 -0.13 -20.56 7.73
C ASP A 85 -1.38 -19.70 8.02
N GLY A 86 -1.34 -18.40 7.69
CA GLY A 86 -2.40 -17.43 7.96
C GLY A 86 -2.40 -16.85 9.37
N SER A 87 -1.49 -17.30 10.24
CA SER A 87 -1.35 -16.79 11.61
C SER A 87 -0.83 -15.35 11.61
N VAL A 88 -1.20 -14.56 12.62
CA VAL A 88 -0.66 -13.21 12.78
C VAL A 88 0.76 -13.29 13.36
N VAL A 89 1.73 -12.81 12.60
CA VAL A 89 3.15 -12.79 12.99
C VAL A 89 3.50 -11.46 13.67
N ALA A 90 2.91 -10.36 13.19
CA ALA A 90 3.05 -9.05 13.83
C ALA A 90 1.95 -8.09 13.44
N THR A 91 1.77 -7.07 14.28
CA THR A 91 0.93 -5.92 14.01
C THR A 91 1.71 -4.65 14.38
N ALA A 92 1.53 -3.60 13.60
CA ALA A 92 2.07 -2.26 13.86
C ALA A 92 0.99 -1.23 13.57
N MET A 93 0.87 -0.21 14.41
CA MET A 93 -0.16 0.82 14.33
C MET A 93 0.40 2.12 14.91
N ASP A 94 0.01 3.25 14.34
CA ASP A 94 0.30 4.57 14.90
C ASP A 94 -0.83 5.54 14.60
N ALA A 95 -1.17 6.38 15.58
CA ALA A 95 -2.24 7.36 15.51
C ALA A 95 -1.88 8.61 14.69
N ASN A 96 -0.61 8.79 14.33
CA ASN A 96 -0.10 9.89 13.51
C ASN A 96 0.01 9.53 12.01
N GLY A 97 -0.53 8.38 11.61
CA GLY A 97 -0.55 7.95 10.21
C GLY A 97 0.76 7.33 9.72
N HIS A 98 1.55 6.74 10.62
CA HIS A 98 2.84 6.13 10.29
C HIS A 98 3.14 4.85 11.09
N PHE A 99 3.15 3.67 10.48
CA PHE A 99 3.61 2.46 11.15
C PHE A 99 5.05 2.08 10.77
N VAL A 100 5.73 1.42 11.71
CA VAL A 100 6.97 0.67 11.50
C VAL A 100 6.74 -0.76 11.98
N LEU A 101 6.82 -1.73 11.07
CA LEU A 101 6.75 -3.15 11.37
C LEU A 101 8.14 -3.75 11.18
N GLN A 102 8.72 -4.32 12.23
CA GLN A 102 10.02 -4.97 12.16
C GLN A 102 9.99 -6.35 12.84
N ARG A 103 10.32 -7.41 12.10
CA ARG A 103 10.33 -8.79 12.57
C ARG A 103 11.32 -9.67 11.84
N SER A 104 11.93 -10.59 12.56
CA SER A 104 12.61 -11.73 11.95
C SER A 104 11.58 -12.70 11.39
N VAL A 105 11.73 -13.06 10.12
CA VAL A 105 10.85 -13.96 9.39
C VAL A 105 11.67 -15.10 8.78
N VAL A 106 11.03 -16.24 8.55
CA VAL A 106 11.64 -17.39 7.85
C VAL A 106 11.23 -17.38 6.39
N ALA A 107 11.83 -18.27 5.59
CA ALA A 107 11.41 -18.45 4.20
C ALA A 107 9.92 -18.82 4.12
N GLY A 108 9.20 -18.21 3.19
CA GLY A 108 7.77 -18.44 3.01
C GLY A 108 7.03 -17.26 2.39
N ARG A 109 5.76 -17.49 2.08
CA ARG A 109 4.86 -16.48 1.54
C ARG A 109 4.05 -15.83 2.65
N TYR A 110 4.24 -14.53 2.83
CA TYR A 110 3.57 -13.73 3.84
C TYR A 110 2.53 -12.82 3.18
N GLN A 111 1.56 -12.38 3.98
CA GLN A 111 0.58 -11.39 3.57
C GLN A 111 0.62 -10.18 4.50
N LEU A 112 0.74 -8.99 3.93
CA LEU A 112 0.58 -7.74 4.67
C LEU A 112 -0.83 -7.19 4.44
N GLU A 113 -1.57 -7.02 5.52
CA GLU A 113 -2.87 -6.33 5.51
C GLU A 113 -2.67 -4.91 6.05
N VAL A 114 -3.00 -3.89 5.26
CA VAL A 114 -2.93 -2.48 5.65
C VAL A 114 -4.34 -1.92 5.73
N THR A 115 -4.66 -1.28 6.85
CA THR A 115 -5.95 -0.64 7.09
C THR A 115 -5.76 0.80 7.52
N GLY A 116 -6.75 1.62 7.20
CA GLY A 116 -6.82 3.01 7.65
C GLY A 116 -8.11 3.27 8.43
N ALA A 117 -8.01 4.13 9.43
CA ALA A 117 -9.15 4.74 10.11
C ALA A 117 -8.92 6.24 10.21
N SER A 118 -9.97 7.04 9.99
CA SER A 118 -9.93 8.49 10.18
C SER A 118 -11.02 8.88 11.17
N SER A 119 -10.67 9.66 12.19
CA SER A 119 -11.62 10.04 13.25
C SER A 119 -12.60 11.15 12.84
N ASN A 120 -12.40 11.82 11.70
CA ASN A 120 -13.21 12.98 11.29
C ASN A 120 -14.31 12.66 10.25
N GLY A 121 -14.59 11.38 9.98
CA GLY A 121 -15.58 10.98 8.99
C GLY A 121 -15.02 11.08 7.57
N ALA A 122 -15.14 9.99 6.81
CA ALA A 122 -14.68 9.82 5.42
C ALA A 122 -13.41 10.63 5.10
N ALA A 123 -12.26 10.09 5.51
CA ALA A 123 -10.96 10.59 5.10
C ALA A 123 -11.03 10.90 3.59
N ASP A 124 -10.85 12.16 3.23
CA ASP A 124 -10.90 12.60 1.83
C ASP A 124 -9.92 11.71 1.04
N GLU A 125 -10.47 10.80 0.22
CA GLU A 125 -9.72 9.69 -0.39
C GLU A 125 -8.61 10.22 -1.32
N SER A 126 -8.77 11.47 -1.76
CA SER A 126 -7.83 12.18 -2.62
C SER A 126 -6.49 12.51 -1.94
N THR A 127 -6.52 12.71 -0.61
CA THR A 127 -5.39 13.25 0.17
C THR A 127 -4.74 12.24 1.11
N ASN A 128 -5.39 11.12 1.40
CA ASN A 128 -4.86 10.07 2.26
C ASN A 128 -4.12 9.03 1.43
N LYS A 129 -2.82 9.26 1.23
CA LYS A 129 -1.98 8.43 0.38
C LYS A 129 -0.78 7.92 1.16
N TYR A 130 -0.46 6.66 0.95
CA TYR A 130 0.71 6.03 1.54
C TYR A 130 1.50 5.24 0.51
N SER A 131 2.79 5.09 0.76
CA SER A 131 3.63 4.07 0.13
C SER A 131 4.28 3.22 1.22
N LEU A 132 4.78 2.06 0.84
CA LEU A 132 5.46 1.14 1.76
C LEU A 132 6.93 1.06 1.38
N GLU A 133 7.80 1.27 2.35
CA GLU A 133 9.22 0.99 2.20
C GLU A 133 9.53 -0.35 2.86
N VAL A 134 10.03 -1.29 2.06
CA VAL A 134 10.35 -2.66 2.46
C VAL A 134 11.85 -2.85 2.42
N THR A 135 12.42 -3.33 3.52
CA THR A 135 13.85 -3.64 3.64
C THR A 135 14.05 -5.02 4.26
N PHE A 136 14.98 -5.77 3.70
CA PHE A 136 15.46 -7.05 4.24
C PHE A 136 16.89 -6.85 4.73
N ASN A 137 17.16 -7.19 5.99
CA ASN A 137 18.48 -7.12 6.61
C ASN A 137 18.92 -8.46 7.17
#